data_AF-A0A5C5SU35-F1
#
_entry.id   AF-A0A5C5SU35-F1
#
_cell.length_a   1.000
_cell.length_b   1.000
_cell.length_c   1.000
_cell.angle_alpha   90.00
_cell.angle_beta   90.00
_cell.angle_gamma   90.00
#
_symmetry.space_group_name_H-M   'P 1'
#
loop_
_entity.id
_entity.type
_entity.pdbx_description
1 polymer ?
#
loop_
_entity_poly.entity_id
_entity_poly.type
_entity_poly.pdbx_seq_one_letter_code
_entity_poly.pdbx_strand_id
1 'polypeptide(L)'
;MNPSETITFFLIGVAVLFVVVVVWILFRKRKKWAIGLTCILVAGYIGSVAYYPYLQVSIHAERYEQVSEYLETNYPDREFTVIPEYYEAGYTVGVFDVSDKETPDIGVTLHVDDNDEVQQVSHWTDGGFPTQQELWRELEFTYGEAYTLDKDDVEITKQDEWIEGELTVFALTIDNMPAIAIYEYSKGGYGLLDLQVEKNDFVISAEADGYTFIYVDERYEDEKAAIQLENRETISVNTADHGGKLFVVE
;
A
#
# COMPACT_ATOMS: atom_id res chain seq x y z
N MET A 1 -2.29 -21.65 -8.24
CA MET A 1 -0.87 -21.29 -8.36
C MET A 1 -0.79 -19.92 -9.00
N ASN A 2 -0.19 -18.99 -8.31
CA ASN A 2 0.08 -17.65 -8.82
C ASN A 2 0.99 -17.77 -10.07
N PRO A 3 0.85 -16.89 -11.09
CA PRO A 3 1.79 -16.81 -12.20
C PRO A 3 3.27 -16.84 -11.78
N SER A 4 3.63 -16.16 -10.68
CA SER A 4 5.01 -16.13 -10.15
C SER A 4 5.48 -17.52 -9.68
N GLU A 5 4.66 -18.24 -8.94
CA GLU A 5 4.94 -19.60 -8.45
C GLU A 5 5.12 -20.59 -9.60
N THR A 6 4.31 -20.44 -10.65
CA THR A 6 4.37 -21.28 -11.85
C THR A 6 5.72 -21.12 -12.56
N ILE A 7 6.22 -19.89 -12.64
CA ILE A 7 7.55 -19.58 -13.18
C ILE A 7 8.63 -20.22 -12.29
N THR A 8 8.51 -20.13 -10.98
CA THR A 8 9.47 -20.72 -10.03
C THR A 8 9.54 -22.24 -10.16
N PHE A 9 8.41 -22.94 -10.17
CA PHE A 9 8.38 -24.39 -10.38
C PHE A 9 8.95 -24.79 -11.74
N PHE A 10 8.65 -24.03 -12.79
CA PHE A 10 9.24 -24.26 -14.10
C PHE A 10 10.77 -24.14 -14.08
N LEU A 11 11.32 -23.10 -13.46
CA LEU A 11 12.77 -22.90 -13.32
C LEU A 11 13.43 -24.04 -12.51
N ILE A 12 12.79 -24.47 -11.42
CA ILE A 12 13.25 -25.62 -10.63
C ILE A 12 13.24 -26.88 -11.50
N GLY A 13 12.19 -27.11 -12.29
CA GLY A 13 12.10 -28.23 -13.22
C GLY A 13 13.23 -28.23 -14.26
N VAL A 14 13.58 -27.06 -14.81
CA VAL A 14 14.72 -26.89 -15.72
C VAL A 14 16.05 -27.19 -15.02
N ALA A 15 16.22 -26.73 -13.77
CA ALA A 15 17.41 -27.03 -12.98
C ALA A 15 17.55 -28.53 -12.69
N VAL A 16 16.46 -29.21 -12.33
CA VAL A 16 16.43 -30.66 -12.13
C VAL A 16 16.83 -31.39 -13.41
N LEU A 17 16.32 -30.97 -14.57
CA LEU A 17 16.72 -31.52 -15.87
C LEU A 17 18.23 -31.37 -16.12
N PHE A 18 18.80 -30.20 -15.81
CA PHE A 18 20.23 -29.97 -15.95
C PHE A 18 21.05 -30.91 -15.05
N VAL A 19 20.64 -31.08 -13.80
CA VAL A 19 21.25 -32.03 -12.86
C VAL A 19 21.17 -33.46 -13.39
N VAL A 20 20.03 -33.87 -13.96
CA VAL A 20 19.87 -35.20 -14.58
C VAL A 20 20.87 -35.41 -15.71
N VAL A 21 21.07 -34.41 -16.58
CA VAL A 21 22.08 -34.48 -17.66
C VAL A 21 23.48 -34.66 -17.09
N VAL A 22 23.85 -33.88 -16.06
CA VAL A 22 25.16 -33.98 -15.38
C VAL A 22 25.36 -35.36 -14.75
N VAL A 23 24.34 -35.88 -14.05
CA VAL A 23 24.36 -37.21 -13.44
C VAL A 23 24.59 -38.29 -14.50
N TRP A 24 23.93 -38.19 -15.65
CA TRP A 24 24.11 -39.14 -16.76
C TRP A 24 25.50 -39.07 -17.39
N ILE A 25 26.11 -37.89 -17.47
CA ILE A 25 27.49 -37.71 -17.95
C ILE A 25 28.48 -38.35 -16.96
N LEU A 26 28.35 -38.06 -15.66
CA LEU A 26 29.24 -38.57 -14.61
C LEU A 26 29.14 -40.10 -14.45
N PHE A 27 27.93 -40.64 -14.50
CA PHE A 27 27.67 -42.07 -14.30
C PHE A 27 27.53 -42.87 -15.60
N ARG A 28 28.07 -42.37 -16.73
CA ARG A 28 27.99 -43.00 -18.06
C ARG A 28 28.38 -44.49 -18.08
N LYS A 29 29.35 -44.90 -17.24
CA LYS A 29 29.82 -46.30 -17.11
C LYS A 29 29.05 -47.13 -16.06
N ARG A 30 28.29 -46.48 -15.16
CA ARG A 30 27.53 -47.09 -14.05
C ARG A 30 26.04 -46.77 -14.17
N LYS A 31 25.44 -47.12 -15.31
CA LYS A 31 24.05 -46.72 -15.68
C LYS A 31 22.98 -47.05 -14.63
N LYS A 32 23.13 -48.15 -13.88
CA LYS A 32 22.18 -48.52 -12.81
C LYS A 32 22.08 -47.45 -11.72
N TRP A 33 23.20 -46.80 -11.37
CA TRP A 33 23.24 -45.72 -10.39
C TRP A 33 22.62 -44.42 -10.95
N ALA A 34 22.88 -44.09 -12.21
CA ALA A 34 22.28 -42.94 -12.88
C ALA A 34 20.74 -43.03 -12.92
N ILE A 35 20.22 -44.21 -13.25
CA ILE A 35 18.77 -44.47 -13.28
C ILE A 35 18.16 -44.27 -11.89
N GLY A 36 18.76 -44.89 -10.86
CA GLY A 36 18.26 -44.76 -9.48
C GLY A 36 18.21 -43.31 -9.01
N LEU A 37 19.28 -42.54 -9.23
CA LEU A 37 19.35 -41.13 -8.84
C LEU A 37 18.32 -40.27 -9.59
N THR A 38 18.16 -40.51 -10.89
CA THR A 38 17.18 -39.80 -11.72
C THR A 38 15.75 -40.07 -11.24
N CYS A 39 15.42 -41.33 -10.94
CA CYS A 39 14.10 -41.69 -10.40
C CYS A 39 13.80 -40.98 -9.08
N ILE A 40 14.79 -40.90 -8.17
CA ILE A 40 14.64 -40.18 -6.90
C ILE A 40 14.39 -38.69 -7.14
N LEU A 41 15.17 -38.04 -8.02
CA LEU A 41 15.00 -36.62 -8.33
C LEU A 41 13.64 -36.30 -8.94
N VAL A 42 13.21 -37.09 -9.92
CA VAL A 42 11.91 -36.88 -10.60
C VAL A 42 10.76 -37.15 -9.64
N ALA A 43 10.82 -38.23 -8.86
CA ALA A 43 9.80 -38.53 -7.85
C ALA A 43 9.72 -37.43 -6.78
N GLY A 44 10.86 -36.91 -6.33
CA GLY A 44 10.93 -35.80 -5.39
C GLY A 44 10.32 -34.52 -5.95
N TYR A 45 10.61 -34.19 -7.20
CA TYR A 45 10.02 -33.02 -7.87
C TYR A 45 8.50 -33.15 -8.03
N ILE A 46 8.01 -34.30 -8.52
CA ILE A 46 6.57 -34.54 -8.65
C ILE A 46 5.88 -34.48 -7.29
N GLY A 47 6.49 -35.09 -6.27
CA GLY A 47 6.00 -35.05 -4.89
C GLY A 47 5.92 -33.62 -4.36
N SER A 48 6.95 -32.81 -4.59
CA SER A 48 6.98 -31.38 -4.23
C SER A 48 5.84 -30.60 -4.88
N VAL A 49 5.64 -30.75 -6.19
CA VAL A 49 4.56 -30.05 -6.92
C VAL A 49 3.18 -30.48 -6.41
N ALA A 50 3.00 -31.77 -6.12
CA ALA A 50 1.73 -32.29 -5.61
C ALA A 50 1.46 -31.89 -4.14
N TYR A 51 2.52 -31.72 -3.33
CA TYR A 51 2.41 -31.35 -1.92
C TYR A 51 2.24 -29.84 -1.70
N TYR A 52 2.70 -29.03 -2.64
CA TYR A 52 2.69 -27.57 -2.50
C TYR A 52 1.30 -26.94 -2.26
N PRO A 53 0.21 -27.34 -2.96
CA PRO A 53 -1.12 -26.80 -2.67
C PRO A 53 -1.58 -27.10 -1.24
N TYR A 54 -1.21 -28.27 -0.70
CA TYR A 54 -1.52 -28.63 0.67
C TYR A 54 -0.80 -27.72 1.68
N LEU A 55 0.47 -27.40 1.41
CA LEU A 55 1.22 -26.42 2.21
C LEU A 55 0.57 -25.03 2.19
N GLN A 56 0.11 -24.55 1.03
CA GLN A 56 -0.56 -23.25 0.94
C GLN A 56 -1.82 -23.19 1.80
N VAL A 57 -2.64 -24.24 1.76
CA VAL A 57 -3.85 -24.35 2.59
C VAL A 57 -3.49 -24.37 4.08
N SER A 58 -2.50 -25.15 4.49
CA SER A 58 -2.12 -25.24 5.90
C SER A 58 -1.53 -23.93 6.42
N ILE A 59 -0.63 -23.31 5.65
CA ILE A 59 0.00 -22.04 6.03
C ILE A 59 -1.06 -20.94 6.10
N HIS A 60 -1.93 -20.84 5.10
CA HIS A 60 -2.97 -19.81 5.10
C HIS A 60 -3.95 -19.99 6.28
N ALA A 61 -4.31 -21.23 6.63
CA ALA A 61 -5.13 -21.50 7.81
C ALA A 61 -4.43 -21.08 9.12
N GLU A 62 -3.14 -21.37 9.26
CA GLU A 62 -2.33 -20.92 10.40
C GLU A 62 -2.26 -19.38 10.46
N ARG A 63 -2.06 -18.71 9.32
CA ARG A 63 -2.09 -17.24 9.25
C ARG A 63 -3.47 -16.66 9.58
N TYR A 64 -4.54 -17.35 9.18
CA TYR A 64 -5.90 -16.94 9.51
C TYR A 64 -6.15 -17.00 11.02
N GLU A 65 -5.66 -18.04 11.69
CA GLU A 65 -5.71 -18.13 13.16
C GLU A 65 -4.95 -16.97 13.81
N GLN A 66 -3.77 -16.62 13.30
CA GLN A 66 -2.98 -15.47 13.80
C GLN A 66 -3.71 -14.13 13.61
N VAL A 67 -4.33 -13.91 12.44
CA VAL A 67 -5.16 -12.71 12.21
C VAL A 67 -6.37 -12.70 13.15
N SER A 68 -7.03 -13.84 13.33
CA SER A 68 -8.19 -13.96 14.21
C SER A 68 -7.82 -13.66 15.67
N GLU A 69 -6.72 -14.21 16.16
CA GLU A 69 -6.19 -13.96 17.51
C GLU A 69 -5.77 -12.49 17.68
N TYR A 70 -5.12 -11.90 16.67
CA TYR A 70 -4.78 -10.49 16.64
C TYR A 70 -6.03 -9.60 16.78
N LEU A 71 -7.08 -9.89 16.01
CA LEU A 71 -8.32 -9.12 16.04
C LEU A 71 -9.06 -9.28 17.37
N GLU A 72 -9.17 -10.51 17.89
CA GLU A 72 -9.83 -10.77 19.18
C GLU A 72 -9.08 -10.11 20.35
N THR A 73 -7.74 -10.14 20.32
CA THR A 73 -6.90 -9.58 21.39
C THR A 73 -6.93 -8.05 21.39
N ASN A 74 -6.84 -7.43 20.23
CA ASN A 74 -6.73 -5.97 20.11
C ASN A 74 -8.09 -5.27 20.05
N TYR A 75 -9.15 -5.96 19.59
CA TYR A 75 -10.48 -5.40 19.38
C TYR A 75 -11.59 -6.34 19.90
N PRO A 76 -11.58 -6.69 21.21
CA PRO A 76 -12.46 -7.72 21.77
C PRO A 76 -13.96 -7.39 21.73
N ASP A 77 -14.29 -6.09 21.64
CA ASP A 77 -15.68 -5.62 21.62
C ASP A 77 -16.24 -5.48 20.18
N ARG A 78 -15.49 -5.93 19.16
CA ARG A 78 -15.88 -5.82 17.75
C ARG A 78 -15.94 -7.17 17.07
N GLU A 79 -16.86 -7.31 16.13
CA GLU A 79 -16.96 -8.49 15.30
C GLU A 79 -16.49 -8.17 13.88
N PHE A 80 -15.56 -8.96 13.36
CA PHE A 80 -15.00 -8.76 12.02
C PHE A 80 -15.43 -9.86 11.06
N THR A 81 -15.44 -9.51 9.78
CA THR A 81 -15.46 -10.43 8.66
C THR A 81 -14.05 -10.45 8.07
N VAL A 82 -13.45 -11.64 8.00
CA VAL A 82 -12.10 -11.87 7.47
C VAL A 82 -12.22 -12.73 6.22
N ILE A 83 -11.73 -12.24 5.09
CA ILE A 83 -11.83 -12.90 3.78
C ILE A 83 -10.45 -12.93 3.11
N PRO A 84 -9.99 -14.06 2.58
CA PRO A 84 -10.66 -15.35 2.59
C PRO A 84 -10.37 -16.13 3.89
N GLU A 85 -11.34 -16.91 4.38
CA GLU A 85 -11.15 -17.79 5.56
C GLU A 85 -10.30 -19.02 5.22
N TYR A 86 -10.41 -19.49 3.98
CA TYR A 86 -9.66 -20.63 3.46
C TYR A 86 -8.89 -20.18 2.23
N TYR A 87 -7.72 -20.77 2.02
CA TYR A 87 -6.97 -20.47 0.82
C TYR A 87 -7.76 -20.82 -0.44
N GLU A 88 -8.04 -19.81 -1.25
CA GLU A 88 -8.66 -19.93 -2.57
C GLU A 88 -7.68 -19.54 -3.67
N ALA A 89 -7.74 -20.25 -4.79
CA ALA A 89 -6.87 -19.98 -5.92
C ALA A 89 -7.15 -18.59 -6.50
N GLY A 90 -6.19 -17.68 -6.36
CA GLY A 90 -6.34 -16.27 -6.73
C GLY A 90 -5.96 -15.31 -5.60
N TYR A 91 -6.03 -15.79 -4.36
CA TYR A 91 -5.57 -15.06 -3.18
C TYR A 91 -4.11 -15.34 -2.86
N THR A 92 -3.49 -14.38 -2.19
CA THR A 92 -2.12 -14.50 -1.68
C THR A 92 -2.17 -15.18 -0.30
N VAL A 93 -1.31 -16.17 -0.07
CA VAL A 93 -1.21 -16.84 1.23
C VAL A 93 -0.84 -15.81 2.31
N GLY A 94 -1.53 -15.82 3.44
CA GLY A 94 -1.31 -14.88 4.54
C GLY A 94 -1.89 -13.48 4.35
N VAL A 95 -2.62 -13.19 3.26
CA VAL A 95 -3.29 -11.90 3.04
C VAL A 95 -4.80 -12.05 3.24
N PHE A 96 -5.39 -11.10 3.97
CA PHE A 96 -6.79 -11.11 4.38
C PHE A 96 -7.41 -9.71 4.32
N ASP A 97 -8.55 -9.57 3.66
CA ASP A 97 -9.42 -8.42 3.78
C ASP A 97 -10.28 -8.56 5.05
N VAL A 98 -10.26 -7.52 5.87
CA VAL A 98 -10.91 -7.47 7.17
C VAL A 98 -11.83 -6.27 7.20
N SER A 99 -13.11 -6.51 7.43
CA SER A 99 -14.13 -5.47 7.62
C SER A 99 -14.86 -5.68 8.93
N ASP A 100 -15.36 -4.60 9.54
CA ASP A 100 -16.27 -4.71 10.66
C ASP A 100 -17.62 -5.26 10.16
N LYS A 101 -18.26 -6.17 10.91
CA LYS A 101 -19.56 -6.72 10.53
C LYS A 101 -20.66 -5.66 10.48
N GLU A 102 -20.55 -4.60 11.29
CA GLU A 102 -21.51 -3.51 11.29
C GLU A 102 -21.33 -2.56 10.10
N THR A 103 -20.10 -2.47 9.56
CA THR A 103 -19.74 -1.62 8.43
C THR A 103 -18.93 -2.39 7.38
N PRO A 104 -19.55 -3.33 6.64
CA PRO A 104 -18.85 -4.22 5.71
C PRO A 104 -18.33 -3.52 4.45
N ASP A 105 -18.79 -2.30 4.18
CA ASP A 105 -18.43 -1.53 2.98
C ASP A 105 -17.09 -0.79 3.13
N ILE A 106 -16.41 -0.94 4.27
CA ILE A 106 -15.09 -0.37 4.56
C ILE A 106 -14.26 -1.43 5.27
N GLY A 107 -12.99 -1.56 4.87
CA GLY A 107 -12.10 -2.52 5.50
C GLY A 107 -10.64 -2.19 5.33
N VAL A 108 -9.82 -3.09 5.87
CA VAL A 108 -8.37 -3.08 5.77
C VAL A 108 -7.91 -4.42 5.22
N THR A 109 -6.79 -4.44 4.52
CA THR A 109 -6.13 -5.68 4.14
C THR A 109 -4.98 -5.91 5.11
N LEU A 110 -4.99 -7.04 5.80
CA LEU A 110 -3.93 -7.51 6.68
C LEU A 110 -3.08 -8.56 5.96
N HIS A 111 -1.79 -8.58 6.26
CA HIS A 111 -0.84 -9.58 5.81
C HIS A 111 -0.07 -10.11 7.02
N VAL A 112 0.10 -11.42 7.10
CA VAL A 112 0.96 -12.03 8.11
C VAL A 112 2.28 -12.44 7.46
N ASP A 113 3.36 -11.82 7.94
CA ASP A 113 4.68 -12.00 7.36
C ASP A 113 5.35 -13.32 7.78
N ASP A 114 6.57 -13.55 7.27
CA ASP A 114 7.34 -14.76 7.58
C ASP A 114 7.80 -14.84 9.07
N ASN A 115 7.71 -13.73 9.82
CA ASN A 115 8.04 -13.67 11.25
C ASN A 115 6.81 -13.80 12.17
N ASP A 116 5.66 -14.16 11.61
CA ASP A 116 4.38 -14.27 12.32
C ASP A 116 3.83 -12.91 12.80
N GLU A 117 4.25 -11.80 12.20
CA GLU A 117 3.74 -10.47 12.51
C GLU A 117 2.57 -10.10 11.58
N VAL A 118 1.46 -9.67 12.18
CA VAL A 118 0.28 -9.17 11.45
C VAL A 118 0.49 -7.69 11.12
N GLN A 119 0.47 -7.36 9.84
CA GLN A 119 0.68 -6.01 9.32
C GLN A 119 -0.50 -5.60 8.44
N GLN A 120 -0.93 -4.34 8.55
CA GLN A 120 -1.89 -3.77 7.63
C GLN A 120 -1.18 -3.29 6.35
N VAL A 121 -1.65 -3.72 5.19
CA VAL A 121 -1.04 -3.42 3.88
C VAL A 121 -1.89 -2.50 2.99
N SER A 122 -3.21 -2.39 3.24
CA SER A 122 -4.09 -1.44 2.55
C SER A 122 -5.39 -1.19 3.31
N HIS A 123 -6.18 -0.23 2.83
CA HIS A 123 -7.58 -0.02 3.19
C HIS A 123 -8.44 0.02 1.92
N TRP A 124 -9.74 -0.25 2.05
CA TRP A 124 -10.66 -0.27 0.93
C TRP A 124 -12.07 0.17 1.33
N THR A 125 -12.85 0.63 0.35
CA THR A 125 -14.28 0.90 0.48
C THR A 125 -15.04 0.47 -0.78
N ASP A 126 -16.13 -0.27 -0.60
CA ASP A 126 -16.91 -0.88 -1.68
C ASP A 126 -18.23 -0.13 -1.99
N GLY A 127 -18.57 0.89 -1.21
CA GLY A 127 -19.90 1.51 -1.20
C GLY A 127 -20.08 2.79 -2.01
N GLY A 128 -19.00 3.40 -2.51
CA GLY A 128 -19.08 4.69 -3.19
C GLY A 128 -17.73 5.37 -3.32
N PHE A 129 -17.77 6.64 -3.67
CA PHE A 129 -16.60 7.48 -3.59
C PHE A 129 -16.21 7.72 -2.12
N PRO A 130 -14.91 7.85 -1.78
CA PRO A 130 -14.49 8.05 -0.40
C PRO A 130 -15.03 9.36 0.18
N THR A 131 -15.11 9.43 1.49
CA THR A 131 -15.34 10.68 2.19
C THR A 131 -14.04 11.48 2.29
N GLN A 132 -14.13 12.78 2.60
CA GLN A 132 -12.94 13.61 2.83
C GLN A 132 -12.06 13.09 3.96
N GLN A 133 -12.69 12.48 4.95
CA GLN A 133 -11.99 11.82 6.05
C GLN A 133 -11.20 10.59 5.59
N GLU A 134 -11.70 9.86 4.58
CA GLU A 134 -11.01 8.70 4.03
C GLU A 134 -9.84 9.10 3.15
N LEU A 135 -9.97 10.16 2.36
CA LEU A 135 -8.84 10.72 1.61
C LEU A 135 -7.73 11.23 2.55
N TRP A 136 -8.12 11.92 3.63
CA TRP A 136 -7.19 12.33 4.68
C TRP A 136 -6.50 11.12 5.34
N ARG A 137 -7.26 10.07 5.67
CA ARG A 137 -6.72 8.84 6.26
C ARG A 137 -5.83 8.06 5.30
N GLU A 138 -6.12 8.07 4.01
CA GLU A 138 -5.24 7.52 2.96
C GLU A 138 -3.90 8.24 2.92
N LEU A 139 -3.94 9.57 3.04
CA LEU A 139 -2.74 10.40 3.10
C LEU A 139 -1.92 10.13 4.36
N GLU A 140 -2.58 10.10 5.53
CA GLU A 140 -1.99 9.72 6.81
C GLU A 140 -1.40 8.31 6.76
N PHE A 141 -2.06 7.35 6.12
CA PHE A 141 -1.49 6.01 5.92
C PHE A 141 -0.27 6.04 5.00
N THR A 142 -0.32 6.82 3.93
CA THR A 142 0.78 6.88 2.95
C THR A 142 2.04 7.54 3.53
N TYR A 143 1.86 8.56 4.36
CA TYR A 143 2.96 9.39 4.86
C TYR A 143 3.22 9.24 6.36
N GLY A 144 2.19 9.00 7.15
CA GLY A 144 2.22 9.03 8.60
C GLY A 144 2.49 7.66 9.20
N GLU A 145 2.00 6.56 8.62
CA GLU A 145 2.23 5.22 9.17
C GLU A 145 2.15 4.07 8.14
N ALA A 146 3.24 3.30 8.05
CA ALA A 146 3.14 1.85 7.85
C ALA A 146 3.46 1.20 9.20
N TYR A 147 2.74 0.16 9.57
CA TYR A 147 2.98 -0.59 10.80
C TYR A 147 4.32 -1.36 10.71
N THR A 148 5.46 -0.67 10.83
CA THR A 148 6.78 -1.22 11.17
C THR A 148 7.58 -0.20 11.99
N LEU A 149 7.93 -0.58 13.22
CA LEU A 149 8.59 0.21 14.28
C LEU A 149 10.07 0.56 14.02
N ASP A 150 10.45 0.98 12.82
CA ASP A 150 11.86 1.34 12.55
C ASP A 150 12.03 2.46 11.49
N LYS A 151 11.03 3.35 11.39
CA LYS A 151 11.09 4.55 10.55
C LYS A 151 10.81 5.76 11.42
N ASP A 152 11.57 6.83 11.23
CA ASP A 152 11.34 8.10 11.94
C ASP A 152 9.86 8.51 11.76
N ASP A 153 9.18 8.78 12.88
CA ASP A 153 7.77 9.14 12.91
C ASP A 153 7.54 10.43 12.11
N VAL A 154 6.75 10.36 11.03
CA VAL A 154 6.41 11.53 10.22
C VAL A 154 5.18 12.19 10.82
N GLU A 155 5.30 13.45 11.25
CA GLU A 155 4.19 14.20 11.85
C GLU A 155 3.37 14.89 10.77
N ILE A 156 2.11 14.48 10.59
CA ILE A 156 1.19 15.09 9.62
C ILE A 156 0.05 15.78 10.35
N THR A 157 -0.20 17.05 10.03
CA THR A 157 -1.32 17.82 10.57
C THR A 157 -2.11 18.48 9.45
N LYS A 158 -3.42 18.27 9.41
CA LYS A 158 -4.32 18.99 8.51
C LYS A 158 -4.53 20.42 9.01
N GLN A 159 -4.36 21.39 8.11
CA GLN A 159 -4.49 22.81 8.39
C GLN A 159 -5.82 23.36 7.86
N ASP A 160 -6.13 23.08 6.60
CA ASP A 160 -7.34 23.59 5.93
C ASP A 160 -7.78 22.67 4.78
N GLU A 161 -8.98 22.89 4.26
CA GLU A 161 -9.51 22.16 3.10
C GLU A 161 -10.27 23.05 2.12
N TRP A 162 -10.20 22.69 0.85
CA TRP A 162 -10.97 23.30 -0.22
C TRP A 162 -11.61 22.22 -1.09
N ILE A 163 -12.85 22.47 -1.50
CA ILE A 163 -13.67 21.50 -2.24
C ILE A 163 -14.47 22.22 -3.32
N GLU A 164 -14.31 21.79 -4.57
CA GLU A 164 -15.18 22.20 -5.67
C GLU A 164 -15.35 21.07 -6.69
N GLY A 165 -16.61 20.67 -6.91
CA GLY A 165 -16.94 19.65 -7.89
C GLY A 165 -16.25 18.31 -7.59
N GLU A 166 -15.36 17.91 -8.50
CA GLU A 166 -14.59 16.67 -8.44
C GLU A 166 -13.18 16.88 -7.86
N LEU A 167 -12.84 18.07 -7.36
CA LEU A 167 -11.54 18.34 -6.76
C LEU A 167 -11.65 18.57 -5.26
N THR A 168 -10.74 17.93 -4.54
CA THR A 168 -10.52 18.18 -3.11
C THR A 168 -9.05 18.52 -2.90
N VAL A 169 -8.79 19.57 -2.15
CA VAL A 169 -7.44 19.97 -1.79
C VAL A 169 -7.32 20.14 -0.28
N PHE A 170 -6.29 19.54 0.29
CA PHE A 170 -5.95 19.70 1.70
C PHE A 170 -4.67 20.52 1.83
N ALA A 171 -4.69 21.53 2.68
CA ALA A 171 -3.48 22.17 3.19
C ALA A 171 -3.04 21.48 4.47
N LEU A 172 -1.75 21.17 4.56
CA LEU A 172 -1.18 20.30 5.59
C LEU A 172 0.14 20.84 6.10
N THR A 173 0.62 20.20 7.15
CA THR A 173 2.01 20.22 7.58
C THR A 173 2.51 18.77 7.62
N ILE A 174 3.66 18.49 7.02
CA ILE A 174 4.38 17.21 7.08
C ILE A 174 5.77 17.49 7.65
N ASP A 175 6.13 16.91 8.80
CA ASP A 175 7.39 17.17 9.52
C ASP A 175 7.67 18.65 9.75
N ASN A 176 6.64 19.38 10.21
CA ASN A 176 6.69 20.84 10.39
C ASN A 176 6.93 21.64 9.09
N MET A 177 6.77 21.05 7.91
CA MET A 177 6.86 21.74 6.63
C MET A 177 5.49 21.84 5.95
N PRO A 178 5.12 22.99 5.35
CA PRO A 178 3.82 23.12 4.71
C PRO A 178 3.72 22.24 3.46
N ALA A 179 2.52 21.70 3.23
CA ALA A 179 2.23 20.80 2.12
C ALA A 179 0.82 21.02 1.58
N ILE A 180 0.62 20.67 0.30
CA ILE A 180 -0.70 20.64 -0.34
C ILE A 180 -0.89 19.27 -0.97
N ALA A 181 -1.98 18.58 -0.62
CA ALA A 181 -2.44 17.35 -1.26
C ALA A 181 -3.68 17.63 -2.11
N ILE A 182 -3.67 17.22 -3.38
CA ILE A 182 -4.77 17.38 -4.33
C ILE A 182 -5.33 16.00 -4.67
N TYR A 183 -6.64 15.84 -4.57
CA TYR A 183 -7.38 14.63 -4.91
C TYR A 183 -8.40 14.89 -6.02
N GLU A 184 -8.48 13.96 -6.96
CA GLU A 184 -9.59 13.86 -7.92
C GLU A 184 -10.68 12.96 -7.35
N TYR A 185 -11.92 13.34 -7.61
CA TYR A 185 -13.14 12.74 -7.10
C TYR A 185 -14.17 12.64 -8.23
N SER A 186 -13.96 11.75 -9.19
CA SER A 186 -14.80 11.65 -10.39
C SER A 186 -15.49 10.29 -10.53
N LYS A 187 -16.55 10.22 -11.35
CA LYS A 187 -17.23 8.95 -11.63
C LYS A 187 -16.32 7.88 -12.26
N GLY A 188 -15.14 8.29 -12.74
CA GLY A 188 -14.10 7.41 -13.26
C GLY A 188 -13.18 6.80 -12.20
N GLY A 189 -13.20 7.33 -10.97
CA GLY A 189 -12.36 6.92 -9.85
C GLY A 189 -11.98 8.08 -8.93
N TYR A 190 -11.26 7.78 -7.86
CA TYR A 190 -10.64 8.78 -7.00
C TYR A 190 -9.15 8.48 -6.83
N GLY A 191 -8.36 9.49 -6.50
CA GLY A 191 -6.95 9.30 -6.18
C GLY A 191 -6.22 10.60 -5.93
N LEU A 192 -5.07 10.49 -5.25
CA LEU A 192 -4.15 11.60 -5.05
C LEU A 192 -3.54 11.99 -6.41
N LEU A 193 -3.86 13.19 -6.88
CA LEU A 193 -3.32 13.77 -8.11
C LEU A 193 -1.92 14.31 -7.90
N ASP A 194 -1.72 15.10 -6.84
CA ASP A 194 -0.46 15.74 -6.53
C ASP A 194 -0.28 15.92 -5.03
N LEU A 195 0.99 15.91 -4.61
CA LEU A 195 1.40 16.26 -3.26
C LEU A 195 2.70 17.05 -3.33
N GLN A 196 2.60 18.33 -3.01
CA GLN A 196 3.75 19.21 -2.87
C GLN A 196 4.08 19.34 -1.39
N VAL A 197 5.37 19.21 -1.06
CA VAL A 197 5.90 19.48 0.28
C VAL A 197 7.02 20.48 0.12
N GLU A 198 6.86 21.65 0.72
CA GLU A 198 7.86 22.70 0.65
C GLU A 198 9.05 22.34 1.55
N LYS A 199 10.26 22.66 1.12
CA LYS A 199 11.50 22.29 1.84
C LYS A 199 12.22 23.49 2.43
N ASN A 200 12.01 24.69 1.92
CA ASN A 200 12.80 25.85 2.29
C ASN A 200 11.98 27.11 2.59
N ASP A 201 10.67 27.08 2.41
CA ASP A 201 9.78 28.23 2.59
C ASP A 201 8.52 27.84 3.38
N PHE A 202 7.78 28.84 3.86
CA PHE A 202 6.51 28.68 4.58
C PHE A 202 5.30 29.00 3.68
N VAL A 203 5.53 29.03 2.36
CA VAL A 203 4.51 29.27 1.35
C VAL A 203 4.64 28.19 0.29
N ILE A 204 3.52 27.59 -0.06
CA ILE A 204 3.48 26.51 -1.05
C ILE A 204 2.31 26.72 -2.01
N SER A 205 2.53 26.34 -3.26
CA SER A 205 1.49 26.35 -4.28
C SER A 205 1.50 25.06 -5.09
N ALA A 206 0.33 24.64 -5.54
CA ALA A 206 0.14 23.52 -6.45
C ALA A 206 -0.94 23.89 -7.48
N GLU A 207 -0.80 23.40 -8.71
CA GLU A 207 -1.74 23.70 -9.80
C GLU A 207 -2.46 22.42 -10.25
N ALA A 208 -3.79 22.47 -10.35
CA ALA A 208 -4.60 21.38 -10.92
C ALA A 208 -5.88 21.92 -11.57
N ASP A 209 -6.25 21.35 -12.72
CA ASP A 209 -7.42 21.72 -13.55
C ASP A 209 -7.65 23.22 -13.79
N GLY A 210 -6.55 23.98 -13.94
CA GLY A 210 -6.60 25.42 -14.20
C GLY A 210 -6.79 26.28 -12.94
N TYR A 211 -6.79 25.68 -11.76
CA TYR A 211 -6.71 26.37 -10.48
C TYR A 211 -5.29 26.37 -9.94
N THR A 212 -4.90 27.49 -9.33
CA THR A 212 -3.71 27.54 -8.46
C THR A 212 -4.15 27.53 -7.00
N PHE A 213 -3.79 26.46 -6.30
CA PHE A 213 -3.96 26.30 -4.86
C PHE A 213 -2.76 26.86 -4.13
N ILE A 214 -2.99 27.70 -3.14
CA ILE A 214 -1.94 28.39 -2.42
C ILE A 214 -2.21 28.28 -0.93
N TYR A 215 -1.19 27.89 -0.19
CA TYR A 215 -1.21 27.85 1.27
C TYR A 215 -0.04 28.67 1.82
N VAL A 216 -0.36 29.59 2.73
CA VAL A 216 0.61 30.39 3.49
C VAL A 216 0.55 29.93 4.93
N ASP A 217 1.61 29.31 5.42
CA ASP A 217 1.70 28.86 6.81
C ASP A 217 1.69 30.06 7.77
N GLU A 218 1.05 29.89 8.94
CA GLU A 218 0.95 30.96 9.95
C GLU A 218 2.31 31.44 10.47
N ARG A 219 3.35 30.62 10.31
CA ARG A 219 4.73 30.94 10.72
C ARG A 219 5.43 31.89 9.74
N TYR A 220 4.84 32.22 8.61
CA TYR A 220 5.43 33.16 7.66
C TYR A 220 5.44 34.59 8.23
N GLU A 221 6.63 35.17 8.40
CA GLU A 221 6.81 36.44 9.13
C GLU A 221 6.65 37.70 8.27
N ASP A 222 6.84 37.59 6.95
CA ASP A 222 6.78 38.76 6.06
C ASP A 222 5.33 39.21 5.82
N GLU A 223 5.09 40.52 5.65
CA GLU A 223 3.75 41.07 5.38
C GLU A 223 3.19 40.63 4.01
N LYS A 224 4.07 40.21 3.09
CA LYS A 224 3.69 39.80 1.74
C LYS A 224 4.50 38.60 1.29
N ALA A 225 3.80 37.55 0.89
CA ALA A 225 4.37 36.40 0.22
C ALA A 225 4.45 36.66 -1.29
N ALA A 226 5.60 36.38 -1.91
CA ALA A 226 5.77 36.40 -3.36
C ALA A 226 5.73 34.96 -3.86
N ILE A 227 4.69 34.61 -4.63
CA ILE A 227 4.46 33.24 -5.09
C ILE A 227 4.70 33.20 -6.59
N GLN A 228 5.59 32.32 -7.00
CA GLN A 228 5.87 32.07 -8.41
C GLN A 228 4.95 30.97 -8.92
N LEU A 229 4.08 31.32 -9.86
CA LEU A 229 3.19 30.39 -10.54
C LEU A 229 3.96 29.61 -11.62
N GLU A 230 3.44 28.47 -12.08
CA GLU A 230 4.08 27.68 -13.14
C GLU A 230 4.18 28.46 -14.46
N ASN A 231 3.23 29.38 -14.68
CA ASN A 231 3.24 30.30 -15.82
C ASN A 231 4.36 31.39 -15.74
N ARG A 232 5.17 31.39 -14.68
CA ARG A 232 6.25 32.34 -14.34
C ARG A 232 5.80 33.74 -13.96
N GLU A 233 4.51 33.96 -13.78
CA GLU A 233 4.00 35.16 -13.15
C GLU A 233 4.27 35.10 -11.64
N THR A 234 4.45 36.26 -11.04
CA THR A 234 4.62 36.37 -9.58
C THR A 234 3.45 37.14 -9.03
N ILE A 235 2.69 36.50 -8.16
CA ILE A 235 1.63 37.16 -7.42
C ILE A 235 2.14 37.52 -6.02
N SER A 236 1.64 38.63 -5.48
CA SER A 236 1.96 39.06 -4.13
C SER A 236 0.71 38.99 -3.28
N VAL A 237 0.77 38.17 -2.23
CA VAL A 237 -0.37 37.92 -1.34
C VAL A 237 -0.08 38.56 0.01
N ASN A 238 -1.07 39.28 0.54
CA ASN A 238 -0.99 39.84 1.89
C ASN A 238 -1.18 38.72 2.92
N THR A 239 -0.17 38.49 3.75
CA THR A 239 -0.13 37.36 4.67
C THR A 239 -1.08 37.55 5.85
N ALA A 240 -1.41 38.80 6.19
CA ALA A 240 -2.41 39.12 7.21
C ALA A 240 -3.83 38.63 6.83
N ASP A 241 -4.13 38.52 5.54
CA ASP A 241 -5.46 38.12 5.05
C ASP A 241 -5.57 36.59 4.86
N HIS A 242 -4.44 35.93 4.59
CA HIS A 242 -4.37 34.55 4.08
C HIS A 242 -3.50 33.59 4.90
N GLY A 243 -2.83 34.03 5.96
CA GLY A 243 -2.07 33.17 6.86
C GLY A 243 -2.96 32.06 7.47
N GLY A 244 -2.47 30.83 7.41
CA GLY A 244 -3.16 29.63 7.89
C GLY A 244 -4.30 29.15 7.01
N LYS A 245 -4.49 29.71 5.80
CA LYS A 245 -5.62 29.40 4.94
C LYS A 245 -5.19 28.90 3.58
N LEU A 246 -5.93 27.91 3.08
CA LEU A 246 -5.89 27.49 1.69
C LEU A 246 -6.80 28.42 0.88
N PHE A 247 -6.28 28.96 -0.22
CA PHE A 247 -7.07 29.77 -1.14
C PHE A 247 -6.70 29.50 -2.59
N VAL A 248 -7.58 29.93 -3.49
CA VAL A 248 -7.54 29.58 -4.90
C VAL A 248 -7.48 30.83 -5.76
N VAL A 249 -6.65 30.77 -6.81
CA VAL A 249 -6.55 31.78 -7.87
C VAL A 249 -6.82 31.10 -9.21
N GLU A 250 -7.68 31.72 -10.03
CA GLU A 250 -7.98 31.36 -11.42
C GLU A 250 -7.10 32.12 -12.42
#